data_AF-A0A168BB59-F1
#
_entry.id   AF-A0A168BB59-F1
#
_cell.length_a   1.000
_cell.length_b   1.000
_cell.length_c   1.000
_cell.angle_alpha   90.00
_cell.angle_beta   90.00
_cell.angle_gamma   90.00
#
_symmetry.space_group_name_H-M   'P 1'
#
loop_
_entity.id
_entity.type
_entity.pdbx_description
1 polymer ?
#
loop_
_entity_poly.entity_id
_entity_poly.type
_entity_poly.pdbx_seq_one_letter_code
_entity_poly.pdbx_strand_id
1 'polypeptide(L)'
;MFRIEVARALAVKLVSAIAYMHSRGYVHGDELSVEQFYRTYGHPERYEVSHVDGGPLPPNIPIEAVRLVNIGKKAKEISLEEIDLLVVDFGESFAPELSTRPCEDCRSHLAARPPESHFELLSPLSFSADIWCLGLAIWDLFAIRPLFAAAFSPPAAIIAQHVDALGPLPSRWWSRWEERHDYFDEDGNSIQGKYGGPTLNKAFDDWLHKYRAKFNAGVFSEEEKTAFLQLLRRMLSYDPLQRPTADEVLKSGWVANWAMDNFEKSFNGAISDVQYD
;
A
#
# COMPACT_ATOMS: atom_id res chain seq x y z
N MET A 1 11.09 -9.61 -1.44
CA MET A 1 10.00 -10.09 -0.57
C MET A 1 10.57 -10.42 0.80
N PHE A 2 9.89 -9.98 1.85
CA PHE A 2 10.25 -10.27 3.24
C PHE A 2 9.95 -11.72 3.60
N ARG A 3 10.70 -12.29 4.56
CA ARG A 3 10.30 -13.53 5.23
C ARG A 3 8.96 -13.33 5.94
N ILE A 4 8.15 -14.39 6.07
CA ILE A 4 6.74 -14.24 6.48
C ILE A 4 6.61 -13.70 7.90
N GLU A 5 7.51 -14.10 8.79
CA GLU A 5 7.61 -13.61 10.15
C GLU A 5 7.93 -12.10 10.21
N VAL A 6 8.82 -11.64 9.34
CA VAL A 6 9.20 -10.23 9.22
C VAL A 6 8.03 -9.41 8.65
N ALA A 7 7.39 -9.91 7.59
CA ALA A 7 6.23 -9.23 6.98
C ALA A 7 5.07 -9.07 7.95
N ARG A 8 4.76 -10.11 8.73
CA ARG A 8 3.76 -10.07 9.80
C ARG A 8 4.09 -9.05 10.88
N ALA A 9 5.31 -9.05 11.39
CA ALA A 9 5.73 -8.11 12.42
C ALA A 9 5.72 -6.65 11.91
N LEU A 10 6.15 -6.41 10.67
CA LEU A 10 6.05 -5.10 10.01
C LEU A 10 4.58 -4.66 9.84
N ALA A 11 3.68 -5.58 9.48
CA ALA A 11 2.26 -5.27 9.37
C ALA A 11 1.70 -4.80 10.72
N VAL A 12 2.02 -5.49 11.82
CA VAL A 12 1.59 -5.05 13.17
C VAL A 12 2.21 -3.70 13.53
N LYS A 13 3.52 -3.50 13.32
CA LYS A 13 4.18 -2.20 13.55
C LYS A 13 3.48 -1.06 12.80
N LEU A 14 3.18 -1.27 11.53
CA LEU A 14 2.52 -0.27 10.69
C LEU A 14 1.11 0.03 11.18
N VAL A 15 0.30 -0.98 11.46
CA VAL A 15 -1.05 -0.78 12.00
C VAL A 15 -0.99 -0.09 13.37
N SER A 16 -0.04 -0.44 14.23
CA SER A 16 0.16 0.21 15.54
C SER A 16 0.51 1.68 15.41
N ALA A 17 1.37 2.05 14.47
CA ALA A 17 1.71 3.45 14.22
C ALA A 17 0.49 4.26 13.74
N ILE A 18 -0.29 3.70 12.80
CA ILE A 18 -1.52 4.35 12.31
C ILE A 18 -2.58 4.43 13.41
N ALA A 19 -2.77 3.37 14.20
CA ALA A 19 -3.69 3.37 15.34
C ALA A 19 -3.31 4.43 16.39
N TYR A 20 -2.02 4.57 16.68
CA TYR A 20 -1.55 5.62 17.56
C TYR A 20 -1.87 7.00 16.98
N MET A 21 -1.54 7.26 15.72
CA MET A 21 -1.83 8.53 15.05
C MET A 21 -3.33 8.86 15.04
N HIS A 22 -4.19 7.89 14.71
CA HIS A 22 -5.65 8.03 14.76
C HIS A 22 -6.13 8.35 16.17
N SER A 23 -5.56 7.72 17.21
CA SER A 23 -5.88 8.02 18.62
C SER A 23 -5.49 9.44 19.05
N ARG A 24 -4.58 10.09 18.29
CA ARG A 24 -4.20 11.49 18.47
C ARG A 24 -5.04 12.44 17.61
N GLY A 25 -5.99 11.92 16.82
CA GLY A 25 -6.90 12.70 16.00
C GLY A 25 -6.37 13.07 14.61
N TYR A 26 -5.27 12.45 14.14
CA TYR A 26 -4.63 12.78 12.86
C TYR A 26 -4.81 11.70 11.80
N VAL A 27 -4.96 12.12 10.55
CA VAL A 27 -4.86 11.31 9.32
C VAL A 27 -3.46 11.54 8.72
N HIS A 28 -2.83 10.51 8.15
CA HIS A 28 -1.43 10.58 7.71
C HIS A 28 -1.24 11.57 6.56
N GLY A 29 -1.90 11.38 5.42
CA GLY A 29 -1.68 12.22 4.23
C GLY A 29 -0.24 12.13 3.68
N ASP A 30 -0.08 12.07 2.36
CA ASP A 30 1.22 11.79 1.73
C ASP A 30 1.68 12.99 0.89
N GLU A 31 2.76 13.67 1.28
CA GLU A 31 3.56 14.56 0.41
C GLU A 31 4.92 14.90 1.05
N LEU A 32 5.99 14.37 0.45
CA LEU A 32 7.36 14.66 0.87
C LEU A 32 7.80 16.01 0.27
N SER A 33 8.18 16.96 1.11
CA SER A 33 8.97 18.11 0.62
C SER A 33 10.36 17.64 0.20
N VAL A 34 10.74 17.93 -1.04
CA VAL A 34 12.03 17.54 -1.65
C VAL A 34 13.22 18.04 -0.80
N GLU A 35 13.07 19.19 -0.15
CA GLU A 35 14.11 19.82 0.67
C GLU A 35 14.39 19.08 1.98
N GLN A 36 13.39 18.50 2.63
CA GLN A 36 13.59 17.67 3.82
C GLN A 36 14.28 16.34 3.46
N PHE A 37 13.89 15.74 2.33
CA PHE A 37 14.51 14.51 1.83
C PHE A 37 16.01 14.70 1.57
N TYR A 38 16.39 15.80 0.90
CA TYR A 38 17.81 16.10 0.61
C TYR A 38 18.62 16.42 1.86
N ARG A 39 18.00 16.99 2.90
CA ARG A 39 18.69 17.26 4.17
C ARG A 39 19.11 15.98 4.88
N THR A 40 18.27 14.95 4.82
CA THR A 40 18.51 13.68 5.52
C THR A 40 19.38 12.73 4.70
N TYR A 41 19.19 12.66 3.39
CA TYR A 41 19.82 11.65 2.53
C TYR A 41 20.83 12.22 1.51
N GLY A 42 21.04 13.54 1.51
CA GLY A 42 21.88 14.23 0.54
C GLY A 42 21.17 14.50 -0.80
N HIS A 43 21.83 15.26 -1.66
CA HIS A 43 21.32 15.51 -3.01
C HIS A 43 21.49 14.27 -3.91
N PRO A 44 20.56 14.01 -4.84
CA PRO A 44 20.63 12.88 -5.75
C PRO A 44 21.87 12.97 -6.64
N GLU A 45 22.50 11.82 -6.87
CA GLU A 45 23.63 11.69 -7.77
C GLU A 45 23.13 11.74 -9.22
N ARG A 46 23.58 12.76 -9.97
CA ARG A 46 23.18 13.01 -11.36
C ARG A 46 24.26 12.56 -12.33
N TYR A 47 23.85 12.04 -13.46
CA TYR A 47 24.71 11.54 -14.54
C TYR A 47 24.25 12.13 -15.86
N GLU A 48 25.20 12.52 -16.70
CA GLU A 48 24.86 12.90 -18.07
C GLU A 48 24.38 11.66 -18.85
N VAL A 49 23.26 11.83 -19.54
CA VAL A 49 22.79 10.86 -20.52
C VAL A 49 23.54 11.13 -21.81
N SER A 50 24.15 10.11 -22.38
CA SER A 50 24.85 10.20 -23.65
C SER A 50 24.34 9.14 -24.61
N HIS A 51 24.27 9.46 -25.89
CA HIS A 51 24.03 8.45 -26.92
C HIS A 51 25.20 7.45 -26.90
N VAL A 52 24.91 6.14 -26.93
CA VAL A 52 25.95 5.09 -26.86
C VAL A 52 26.98 5.26 -27.98
N ASP A 53 26.53 5.70 -29.16
CA ASP A 53 27.38 5.95 -30.33
C ASP A 53 28.00 7.37 -30.38
N GLY A 54 27.86 8.18 -29.33
CA GLY A 54 28.42 9.53 -29.24
C GLY A 54 27.70 10.61 -30.05
N GLY A 55 26.58 10.27 -30.70
CA GLY A 55 25.72 11.23 -31.41
C GLY A 55 24.93 12.16 -30.48
N PRO A 56 24.29 13.21 -31.03
CA PRO A 56 23.45 14.12 -30.24
C PRO A 56 22.20 13.40 -29.73
N LEU A 57 21.75 13.75 -28.52
CA LEU A 57 20.47 13.27 -27.99
C LEU A 57 19.28 13.91 -28.73
N PRO A 58 18.20 13.16 -29.01
CA PRO A 58 16.95 13.74 -29.49
C PRO A 58 16.36 14.75 -28.48
N PRO A 59 15.54 15.71 -28.92
CA PRO A 59 14.98 16.76 -28.05
C PRO A 59 14.16 16.24 -26.86
N ASN A 60 13.64 15.02 -26.97
CA ASN A 60 12.72 14.42 -26.00
C ASN A 60 13.44 13.54 -24.96
N ILE A 61 14.77 13.43 -25.03
CA ILE A 61 15.56 12.62 -24.09
C ILE A 61 16.18 13.55 -23.05
N PRO A 62 16.00 13.27 -21.74
CA PRO A 62 16.67 14.04 -20.68
C PRO A 62 18.18 14.00 -20.85
N ILE A 63 18.84 15.15 -20.69
CA ILE A 63 20.31 15.27 -20.70
C ILE A 63 20.96 14.75 -19.42
N GLU A 64 20.17 14.60 -18.35
CA GLU A 64 20.61 14.10 -17.06
C GLU A 64 19.69 12.96 -16.61
N ALA A 65 20.28 11.95 -15.98
CA ALA A 65 19.60 10.90 -15.26
C ALA A 65 20.01 10.95 -13.78
N VAL A 66 19.08 10.66 -12.89
CA VAL A 66 19.36 10.48 -11.46
C VAL A 66 19.58 9.01 -11.19
N ARG A 67 20.72 8.67 -10.57
CA ARG A 67 20.96 7.31 -10.13
C ARG A 67 20.15 7.03 -8.87
N LEU A 68 19.37 5.97 -8.91
CA LEU A 68 18.70 5.43 -7.72
C LEU A 68 19.78 5.05 -6.70
N VAL A 69 19.75 5.70 -5.53
CA VAL A 69 20.61 5.29 -4.42
C VAL A 69 20.03 4.01 -3.83
N ASN A 70 20.73 2.89 -3.99
CA ASN A 70 20.37 1.65 -3.31
C ASN A 70 21.00 1.65 -1.91
N ILE A 71 20.32 2.27 -0.95
CA ILE A 71 20.75 2.34 0.47
C ILE A 71 20.28 1.08 1.24
N GLY A 72 19.68 0.10 0.56
CA GLY A 72 18.89 -0.95 1.21
C GLY A 72 19.59 -2.31 1.34
N LYS A 73 19.27 -3.00 2.44
CA LYS A 73 19.41 -4.45 2.61
C LYS A 73 18.31 -5.15 1.79
N LYS A 74 18.55 -6.34 1.23
CA LYS A 74 17.46 -7.05 0.52
C LYS A 74 16.41 -7.47 1.53
N ALA A 75 15.13 -7.40 1.16
CA ALA A 75 14.02 -7.77 2.05
C ALA A 75 14.14 -9.17 2.70
N LYS A 76 14.77 -10.13 2.01
CA LYS A 76 15.00 -11.49 2.54
C LYS A 76 16.13 -11.58 3.59
N GLU A 77 17.01 -10.59 3.62
CA GLU A 77 18.18 -10.51 4.51
C GLU A 77 17.83 -9.78 5.81
N ILE A 78 16.71 -9.05 5.86
CA ILE A 78 16.23 -8.38 7.07
C ILE A 78 15.76 -9.44 8.08
N SER A 79 16.27 -9.35 9.32
CA SER A 79 15.85 -10.19 10.44
C SER A 79 14.73 -9.58 11.26
N LEU A 80 14.14 -10.38 12.14
CA LEU A 80 13.02 -9.95 12.96
C LEU A 80 13.49 -8.95 14.02
N GLU A 81 14.71 -9.10 14.51
CA GLU A 81 15.36 -8.26 15.53
C GLU A 81 15.81 -6.91 14.96
N GLU A 82 16.10 -6.87 13.65
CA GLU A 82 16.51 -5.66 12.94
C GLU A 82 15.34 -4.78 12.48
N ILE A 83 14.09 -5.26 12.56
CA ILE A 83 12.98 -4.46 12.03
C ILE A 83 12.78 -3.22 12.90
N ASP A 84 12.96 -2.07 12.29
CA ASP A 84 12.50 -0.80 12.82
C ASP A 84 11.68 -0.10 11.74
N LEU A 85 10.45 0.27 12.09
CA LEU A 85 9.50 0.87 11.16
C LEU A 85 9.05 2.19 11.76
N LEU A 86 9.30 3.25 11.01
CA LEU A 86 8.81 4.59 11.29
C LEU A 86 7.88 5.01 10.18
N VAL A 87 6.66 5.41 10.55
CA VAL A 87 5.82 6.21 9.66
C VAL A 87 6.43 7.60 9.65
N VAL A 88 6.84 8.04 8.47
CA VAL A 88 7.46 9.34 8.24
C VAL A 88 6.54 10.17 7.36
N ASP A 89 6.97 11.41 7.11
CA ASP A 89 6.31 12.33 6.19
C ASP A 89 4.87 12.68 6.58
N PHE A 90 4.75 13.69 7.45
CA PHE A 90 3.47 14.21 7.93
C PHE A 90 3.11 15.53 7.22
N GLY A 91 3.67 15.78 6.03
CA GLY A 91 3.50 17.04 5.28
C GLY A 91 2.03 17.34 4.95
N GLU A 92 1.24 16.30 4.76
CA GLU A 92 -0.20 16.38 4.45
C GLU A 92 -1.09 15.84 5.58
N SER A 93 -0.53 15.65 6.78
CA SER A 93 -1.31 15.23 7.93
C SER A 93 -2.26 16.33 8.37
N PHE A 94 -3.49 15.94 8.66
CA PHE A 94 -4.50 16.87 9.15
C PHE A 94 -5.36 16.20 10.23
N ALA A 95 -5.95 17.03 11.08
CA ALA A 95 -6.92 16.57 12.07
C ALA A 95 -8.33 16.81 11.53
N PRO A 96 -9.11 15.77 11.20
CA PRO A 96 -10.46 15.93 10.64
C PRO A 96 -11.42 16.72 11.55
N GLU A 97 -11.17 16.71 12.87
CA GLU A 97 -11.94 17.50 13.85
C GLU A 97 -11.64 19.00 13.79
N LEU A 98 -10.44 19.40 13.34
CA LEU A 98 -9.99 20.79 13.32
C LEU A 98 -10.13 21.44 11.94
N SER A 99 -9.97 20.66 10.88
CA SER A 99 -10.06 21.14 9.50
C SER A 99 -10.68 20.08 8.61
N THR A 100 -11.76 20.44 7.91
CA THR A 100 -12.33 19.61 6.86
C THR A 100 -11.46 19.67 5.62
N ARG A 101 -11.05 18.51 5.12
CA ARG A 101 -10.40 18.36 3.83
C ARG A 101 -11.31 17.52 2.93
N PRO A 102 -11.71 18.02 1.75
CA PRO A 102 -12.56 17.26 0.84
C PRO A 102 -11.76 16.10 0.20
N CYS A 103 -12.44 15.05 -0.24
CA CYS A 103 -11.78 13.89 -0.86
C CYS A 103 -11.05 14.24 -2.18
N GLU A 104 -11.45 15.30 -2.89
CA GLU A 104 -10.72 15.79 -4.07
C GLU A 104 -9.29 16.25 -3.74
N ASP A 105 -9.05 16.65 -2.50
CA ASP A 105 -7.72 17.01 -1.97
C ASP A 105 -6.95 15.79 -1.44
N CYS A 106 -7.41 14.56 -1.68
CA CYS A 106 -6.69 13.36 -1.28
C CYS A 106 -5.35 13.25 -2.02
N ARG A 107 -4.25 13.39 -1.28
CA ARG A 107 -2.88 13.37 -1.81
C ARG A 107 -2.21 12.01 -1.83
N SER A 108 -2.87 10.95 -1.34
CA SER A 108 -2.36 9.58 -1.45
C SER A 108 -1.95 9.24 -2.88
N HIS A 109 -0.89 8.43 -3.03
CA HIS A 109 -0.46 7.93 -4.34
C HIS A 109 -1.66 7.38 -5.15
N LEU A 110 -1.69 7.63 -6.46
CA LEU A 110 -2.87 7.38 -7.31
C LEU A 110 -3.45 5.95 -7.17
N ALA A 111 -2.60 4.93 -7.14
CA ALA A 111 -3.05 3.53 -7.00
C ALA A 111 -3.52 3.18 -5.58
N ALA A 112 -3.20 4.01 -4.59
CA ALA A 112 -3.59 3.84 -3.20
C ALA A 112 -4.74 4.77 -2.79
N ARG A 113 -5.21 5.65 -3.69
CA ARG A 113 -6.34 6.54 -3.37
C ARG A 113 -7.61 5.72 -3.12
N PRO A 114 -8.34 6.04 -2.04
CA PRO A 114 -9.57 5.35 -1.77
C PRO A 114 -10.65 5.80 -2.78
N PRO A 115 -11.59 4.93 -3.15
CA PRO A 115 -12.53 5.13 -4.26
C PRO A 115 -13.49 6.31 -4.04
N GLU A 116 -13.78 6.67 -2.79
CA GLU A 116 -14.54 7.89 -2.46
C GLU A 116 -13.83 9.18 -2.92
N SER A 117 -12.50 9.15 -3.14
CA SER A 117 -11.76 10.28 -3.74
C SER A 117 -12.00 10.45 -5.24
N HIS A 118 -12.66 9.49 -5.86
CA HIS A 118 -13.14 9.61 -7.24
C HIS A 118 -14.64 9.92 -7.29
N PHE A 119 -15.44 9.29 -6.41
CA PHE A 119 -16.90 9.35 -6.47
C PHE A 119 -17.57 10.36 -5.54
N GLU A 120 -16.90 10.78 -4.47
CA GLU A 120 -17.45 11.62 -3.40
C GLU A 120 -16.52 12.81 -3.12
N LEU A 121 -16.17 13.54 -4.18
CA LEU A 121 -15.15 14.61 -4.19
C LEU A 121 -15.29 15.63 -3.05
N LEU A 122 -16.51 16.04 -2.72
CA LEU A 122 -16.80 17.03 -1.69
C LEU A 122 -17.02 16.44 -0.29
N SER A 123 -17.02 15.11 -0.15
CA SER A 123 -17.13 14.47 1.16
C SER A 123 -15.87 14.68 1.98
N PRO A 124 -15.96 14.74 3.32
CA PRO A 124 -14.79 14.91 4.16
C PRO A 124 -13.91 13.65 4.11
N LEU A 125 -12.64 13.84 3.81
CA LEU A 125 -11.61 12.82 3.99
C LEU A 125 -11.47 12.53 5.49
N SER A 126 -11.36 11.25 5.85
CA SER A 126 -11.36 10.81 7.25
C SER A 126 -10.33 9.70 7.49
N PHE A 127 -10.24 9.22 8.74
CA PHE A 127 -9.41 8.07 9.11
C PHE A 127 -9.62 6.83 8.22
N SER A 128 -10.81 6.66 7.62
CA SER A 128 -11.11 5.55 6.71
C SER A 128 -10.23 5.53 5.45
N ALA A 129 -9.70 6.68 5.03
CA ALA A 129 -8.79 6.79 3.89
C ALA A 129 -7.44 6.13 4.20
N ASP A 130 -6.91 6.36 5.40
CA ASP A 130 -5.70 5.68 5.87
C ASP A 130 -5.91 4.18 5.97
N ILE A 131 -7.11 3.71 6.36
CA ILE A 131 -7.40 2.27 6.46
C ILE A 131 -7.37 1.59 5.08
N TRP A 132 -7.86 2.27 4.04
CA TRP A 132 -7.74 1.78 2.67
C TRP A 132 -6.27 1.68 2.25
N CYS A 133 -5.50 2.75 2.45
CA CYS A 133 -4.06 2.78 2.14
C CYS A 133 -3.29 1.72 2.93
N LEU A 134 -3.64 1.53 4.21
CA LEU A 134 -3.06 0.55 5.10
C LEU A 134 -3.35 -0.88 4.63
N GLY A 135 -4.54 -1.16 4.10
CA GLY A 135 -4.87 -2.46 3.52
C GLY A 135 -3.96 -2.80 2.33
N LEU A 136 -3.69 -1.82 1.46
CA LEU A 136 -2.77 -1.97 0.33
C LEU A 136 -1.31 -2.10 0.78
N ALA A 137 -0.89 -1.29 1.75
CA ALA A 137 0.46 -1.38 2.32
C ALA A 137 0.70 -2.76 2.97
N ILE A 138 -0.28 -3.30 3.70
CA ILE A 138 -0.21 -4.65 4.26
C ILE A 138 -0.07 -5.68 3.14
N TRP A 139 -0.88 -5.59 2.07
CA TRP A 139 -0.75 -6.47 0.92
C TRP A 139 0.67 -6.45 0.32
N ASP A 140 1.25 -5.25 0.14
CA ASP A 140 2.57 -5.05 -0.46
C ASP A 140 3.72 -5.63 0.40
N LEU A 141 3.53 -5.78 1.71
CA LEU A 141 4.50 -6.50 2.57
C LEU A 141 4.59 -7.99 2.20
N PHE A 142 3.50 -8.58 1.71
CA PHE A 142 3.41 -10.02 1.46
C PHE A 142 3.55 -10.41 -0.01
N ALA A 143 3.03 -9.60 -0.93
CA ALA A 143 2.94 -9.91 -2.36
C ALA A 143 4.18 -9.43 -3.14
N ILE A 144 4.40 -10.02 -4.33
CA ILE A 144 5.46 -9.52 -5.24
C ILE A 144 4.95 -8.44 -6.21
N ARG A 145 3.63 -8.32 -6.35
CA ARG A 145 2.97 -7.33 -7.20
C ARG A 145 1.97 -6.54 -6.37
N PRO A 146 1.85 -5.22 -6.61
CA PRO A 146 0.83 -4.43 -5.95
C PRO A 146 -0.55 -4.90 -6.40
N LEU A 147 -1.53 -4.73 -5.52
CA LEU A 147 -2.91 -5.10 -5.85
C LEU A 147 -3.46 -4.19 -6.95
N PHE A 148 -3.09 -2.90 -6.91
CA PHE A 148 -3.44 -1.89 -7.90
C PHE A 148 -2.18 -1.18 -8.42
N ALA A 149 -2.12 -0.90 -9.72
CA ALA A 149 -0.98 -0.27 -10.36
C ALA A 149 -1.40 0.94 -11.21
N ALA A 150 -0.81 2.10 -10.87
CA ALA A 150 -0.89 3.32 -11.65
C ALA A 150 0.21 3.42 -12.71
N ALA A 151 1.31 2.66 -12.56
CA ALA A 151 2.38 2.64 -13.54
C ALA A 151 1.84 2.13 -14.88
N PHE A 152 1.87 3.01 -15.89
CA PHE A 152 1.38 2.75 -17.24
C PHE A 152 -0.15 2.54 -17.38
N SER A 153 -0.92 2.91 -16.36
CA SER A 153 -2.39 2.84 -16.37
C SER A 153 -2.98 4.26 -16.35
N PRO A 154 -4.00 4.58 -17.17
CA PRO A 154 -4.73 5.83 -17.00
C PRO A 154 -5.43 5.85 -15.63
N PRO A 155 -5.66 7.02 -15.02
CA PRO A 155 -6.33 7.11 -13.71
C PRO A 155 -7.67 6.35 -13.64
N ALA A 156 -8.47 6.39 -14.71
CA ALA A 156 -9.74 5.66 -14.81
C ALA A 156 -9.59 4.13 -14.69
N ALA A 157 -8.44 3.57 -15.10
CA ALA A 157 -8.18 2.14 -14.99
C ALA A 157 -7.95 1.68 -13.54
N ILE A 158 -7.69 2.59 -12.60
CA ILE A 158 -7.58 2.22 -11.17
C ILE A 158 -8.92 1.74 -10.63
N ILE A 159 -10.01 2.42 -10.99
CA ILE A 159 -11.37 2.01 -10.58
C ILE A 159 -11.73 0.66 -11.20
N ALA A 160 -11.33 0.41 -12.45
CA ALA A 160 -11.50 -0.91 -13.07
C ALA A 160 -10.76 -2.01 -12.30
N GLN A 161 -9.52 -1.76 -11.88
CA GLN A 161 -8.75 -2.69 -11.05
C GLN A 161 -9.40 -2.93 -9.68
N HIS A 162 -10.01 -1.91 -9.06
CA HIS A 162 -10.81 -2.10 -7.85
C HIS A 162 -11.95 -3.08 -8.11
N VAL A 163 -12.71 -2.91 -9.20
CA VAL A 163 -13.83 -3.79 -9.56
C VAL A 163 -13.34 -5.21 -9.83
N ASP A 164 -12.27 -5.38 -10.59
CA ASP A 164 -11.69 -6.69 -10.90
C ASP A 164 -11.30 -7.43 -9.62
N ALA A 165 -10.66 -6.74 -8.65
CA ALA A 165 -10.17 -7.34 -7.42
C ALA A 165 -11.25 -7.57 -6.35
N LEU A 166 -12.11 -6.57 -6.14
CA LEU A 166 -13.02 -6.47 -4.98
C LEU A 166 -14.48 -6.77 -5.34
N GLY A 167 -14.81 -6.84 -6.62
CA GLY A 167 -16.17 -7.00 -7.11
C GLY A 167 -16.88 -5.68 -7.41
N PRO A 168 -18.19 -5.73 -7.70
CA PRO A 168 -18.93 -4.60 -8.26
C PRO A 168 -18.97 -3.40 -7.32
N LEU A 169 -18.90 -2.20 -7.89
CA LEU A 169 -19.09 -0.95 -7.15
C LEU A 169 -20.52 -0.86 -6.58
N PRO A 170 -20.74 -0.07 -5.51
CA PRO A 170 -22.08 0.31 -5.10
C PRO A 170 -22.85 0.91 -6.29
N SER A 171 -24.14 0.61 -6.43
CA SER A 171 -24.92 1.01 -7.61
C SER A 171 -24.89 2.53 -7.88
N ARG A 172 -24.83 3.35 -6.81
CA ARG A 172 -24.69 4.81 -6.90
C ARG A 172 -23.37 5.28 -7.52
N TRP A 173 -22.31 4.48 -7.44
CA TRP A 173 -21.00 4.77 -8.00
C TRP A 173 -20.91 4.16 -9.40
N TRP A 174 -21.41 2.94 -9.58
CA TRP A 174 -21.48 2.28 -10.89
C TRP A 174 -22.19 3.15 -11.94
N SER A 175 -23.34 3.75 -11.60
CA SER A 175 -24.09 4.58 -12.53
C SER A 175 -23.42 5.92 -12.87
N ARG A 176 -22.55 6.44 -11.99
CA ARG A 176 -21.81 7.70 -12.19
C ARG A 176 -20.45 7.52 -12.86
N TRP A 177 -19.96 6.29 -12.94
CA TRP A 177 -18.67 6.00 -13.57
C TRP A 177 -18.83 5.97 -15.10
N GLU A 178 -18.52 7.08 -15.77
CA GLU A 178 -18.70 7.23 -17.22
C GLU A 178 -17.75 6.34 -18.03
N GLU A 179 -16.50 6.22 -17.59
CA GLU A 179 -15.45 5.46 -18.27
C GLU A 179 -15.62 3.94 -18.09
N ARG A 180 -16.62 3.47 -17.34
CA ARG A 180 -16.83 2.03 -17.10
C ARG A 180 -16.95 1.22 -18.38
N HIS A 181 -17.52 1.81 -19.43
CA HIS A 181 -17.77 1.17 -20.72
C HIS A 181 -16.47 0.83 -21.49
N ASP A 182 -15.34 1.42 -21.09
CA ASP A 182 -14.02 1.06 -21.63
C ASP A 182 -13.50 -0.27 -21.05
N TYR A 183 -14.07 -0.72 -19.92
CA TYR A 183 -13.57 -1.86 -19.14
C TYR A 183 -14.60 -2.96 -18.92
N PHE A 184 -15.89 -2.63 -18.90
CA PHE A 184 -16.99 -3.54 -18.62
C PHE A 184 -18.14 -3.38 -19.63
N ASP A 185 -18.81 -4.50 -19.93
CA ASP A 185 -20.05 -4.49 -20.71
C ASP A 185 -21.26 -4.04 -19.85
N GLU A 186 -22.44 -3.94 -20.48
CA GLU A 186 -23.68 -3.51 -19.81
C GLU A 186 -24.12 -4.47 -18.69
N ASP A 187 -23.72 -5.74 -18.77
CA ASP A 187 -23.99 -6.75 -17.74
C ASP A 187 -22.94 -6.74 -16.61
N GLY A 188 -21.93 -5.87 -16.70
CA GLY A 188 -20.85 -5.71 -15.72
C GLY A 188 -19.71 -6.74 -15.87
N ASN A 189 -19.66 -7.47 -16.98
CA ASN A 189 -18.55 -8.39 -17.25
C ASN A 189 -17.36 -7.64 -17.83
N SER A 190 -16.15 -8.03 -17.42
CA SER A 190 -14.91 -7.42 -17.89
C SER A 190 -14.68 -7.71 -19.37
N ILE A 191 -14.52 -6.67 -20.19
CA ILE A 191 -14.16 -6.76 -21.62
C ILE A 191 -12.66 -6.60 -21.87
N GLN A 192 -11.88 -6.45 -20.81
CA GLN A 192 -10.43 -6.22 -20.85
C GLN A 192 -9.64 -7.47 -21.27
N GLY A 193 -10.27 -8.65 -21.31
CA GLY A 193 -9.63 -9.91 -21.66
C GLY A 193 -8.43 -10.23 -20.77
N LYS A 194 -7.26 -10.49 -21.37
CA LYS A 194 -6.02 -10.77 -20.63
C LYS A 194 -5.42 -9.56 -19.89
N TYR A 195 -5.93 -8.37 -20.15
CA TYR A 195 -5.46 -7.12 -19.55
C TYR A 195 -6.25 -6.76 -18.28
N GLY A 196 -7.38 -7.43 -18.02
CA GLY A 196 -8.13 -7.25 -16.78
C GLY A 196 -7.36 -7.75 -15.56
N GLY A 197 -7.61 -7.11 -14.42
CA GLY A 197 -7.07 -7.52 -13.14
C GLY A 197 -7.62 -8.87 -12.69
N PRO A 198 -6.89 -9.62 -11.84
CA PRO A 198 -7.45 -10.78 -11.17
C PRO A 198 -8.35 -10.38 -9.99
N THR A 199 -9.27 -11.27 -9.62
CA THR A 199 -9.94 -11.18 -8.32
C THR A 199 -8.93 -11.23 -7.17
N LEU A 200 -9.27 -10.68 -6.01
CA LEU A 200 -8.38 -10.67 -4.84
C LEU A 200 -7.88 -12.08 -4.46
N ASN A 201 -8.75 -13.10 -4.56
CA ASN A 201 -8.36 -14.50 -4.31
C ASN A 201 -7.32 -14.99 -5.33
N LYS A 202 -7.55 -14.69 -6.61
CA LYS A 202 -6.63 -15.08 -7.68
C LYS A 202 -5.31 -14.32 -7.58
N ALA A 203 -5.35 -13.03 -7.26
CA ALA A 203 -4.17 -12.23 -6.95
C ALA A 203 -3.38 -12.87 -5.80
N PHE A 204 -4.06 -13.32 -4.74
CA PHE A 204 -3.41 -13.94 -3.60
C PHE A 204 -2.67 -15.20 -4.03
N ASP A 205 -3.31 -16.06 -4.82
CA ASP A 205 -2.68 -17.31 -5.26
C ASP A 205 -1.52 -17.05 -6.24
N ASP A 206 -1.74 -16.20 -7.26
CA ASP A 206 -0.80 -15.99 -8.36
C ASP A 206 0.35 -15.04 -8.01
N TRP A 207 0.09 -13.97 -7.26
CA TRP A 207 1.06 -12.89 -7.00
C TRP A 207 1.68 -12.94 -5.61
N LEU A 208 1.00 -13.54 -4.63
CA LEU A 208 1.49 -13.67 -3.27
C LEU A 208 1.97 -15.10 -3.02
N HIS A 209 1.06 -16.07 -2.90
CA HIS A 209 1.36 -17.42 -2.42
C HIS A 209 2.38 -18.14 -3.30
N LYS A 210 2.16 -18.18 -4.62
CA LYS A 210 3.07 -18.80 -5.60
C LYS A 210 4.50 -18.28 -5.49
N TYR A 211 4.68 -16.98 -5.33
CA TYR A 211 6.02 -16.37 -5.27
C TYR A 211 6.67 -16.51 -3.90
N ARG A 212 5.88 -16.50 -2.81
CA ARG A 212 6.39 -16.84 -1.48
C ARG A 212 6.96 -18.25 -1.44
N ALA A 213 6.26 -19.23 -2.01
CA ALA A 213 6.75 -20.59 -2.16
C ALA A 213 8.01 -20.64 -3.04
N LYS A 214 7.98 -19.99 -4.21
CA LYS A 214 9.13 -19.94 -5.15
C LYS A 214 10.40 -19.35 -4.53
N PHE A 215 10.26 -18.34 -3.67
CA PHE A 215 11.39 -17.67 -3.04
C PHE A 215 11.73 -18.18 -1.64
N ASN A 216 11.06 -19.26 -1.18
CA ASN A 216 11.20 -19.80 0.17
C ASN A 216 11.04 -18.73 1.26
N ALA A 217 10.06 -17.83 1.10
CA ALA A 217 9.79 -16.73 2.01
C ALA A 217 8.74 -17.07 3.08
N GLY A 218 8.37 -18.35 3.23
CA GLY A 218 7.26 -18.80 4.09
C GLY A 218 5.89 -18.62 3.44
N VAL A 219 5.00 -19.59 3.62
CA VAL A 219 3.65 -19.62 3.01
C VAL A 219 2.55 -19.51 4.07
N PHE A 220 1.38 -19.05 3.64
CA PHE A 220 0.19 -18.99 4.47
C PHE A 220 -0.41 -20.39 4.60
N SER A 221 -0.99 -20.70 5.77
CA SER A 221 -1.96 -21.81 5.87
C SER A 221 -3.30 -21.40 5.25
N GLU A 222 -4.19 -22.36 4.99
CA GLU A 222 -5.51 -22.04 4.45
C GLU A 222 -6.37 -21.22 5.44
N GLU A 223 -6.22 -21.48 6.74
CA GLU A 223 -6.88 -20.72 7.80
C GLU A 223 -6.35 -19.28 7.84
N GLU A 224 -5.03 -19.11 7.75
CA GLU A 224 -4.42 -17.78 7.71
C GLU A 224 -4.84 -17.02 6.46
N LYS A 225 -4.80 -17.66 5.27
CA LYS A 225 -5.27 -17.08 4.01
C LYS A 225 -6.70 -16.58 4.15
N THR A 226 -7.57 -17.39 4.75
CA THR A 226 -8.97 -17.04 4.97
C THR A 226 -9.09 -15.80 5.86
N ALA A 227 -8.43 -15.79 7.01
CA ALA A 227 -8.46 -14.66 7.94
C ALA A 227 -7.87 -13.38 7.34
N PHE A 228 -6.75 -13.50 6.62
CA PHE A 228 -6.06 -12.39 5.95
C PHE A 228 -6.94 -11.77 4.86
N LEU A 229 -7.52 -12.58 3.98
CA LEU A 229 -8.40 -12.11 2.92
C LEU A 229 -9.70 -11.51 3.47
N GLN A 230 -10.22 -12.04 4.57
CA GLN A 230 -11.39 -11.44 5.24
C GLN A 230 -11.05 -10.06 5.80
N LEU A 231 -9.89 -9.91 6.46
CA LEU A 231 -9.43 -8.62 6.96
C LEU A 231 -9.23 -7.61 5.81
N LEU A 232 -8.53 -8.00 4.75
CA LEU A 232 -8.29 -7.13 3.59
C LEU A 232 -9.59 -6.66 2.94
N ARG A 233 -10.60 -7.54 2.76
CA ARG A 233 -11.90 -7.13 2.21
C ARG A 233 -12.61 -6.09 3.08
N ARG A 234 -12.48 -6.16 4.41
CA ARG A 234 -13.05 -5.15 5.31
C ARG A 234 -12.31 -3.81 5.19
N MET A 235 -10.98 -3.84 5.16
CA MET A 235 -10.15 -2.64 5.02
C MET A 235 -10.34 -1.97 3.66
N LEU A 236 -10.54 -2.77 2.60
CA LEU A 236 -10.77 -2.33 1.22
C LEU A 236 -12.27 -2.27 0.88
N SER A 237 -13.14 -2.03 1.87
CA SER A 237 -14.56 -1.82 1.59
C SER A 237 -14.76 -0.52 0.82
N TYR A 238 -15.63 -0.53 -0.20
CA TYR A 238 -15.97 0.67 -0.96
C TYR A 238 -16.59 1.75 -0.07
N ASP A 239 -17.50 1.36 0.82
CA ASP A 239 -18.09 2.30 1.77
C ASP A 239 -17.09 2.59 2.91
N PRO A 240 -16.58 3.82 3.06
CA PRO A 240 -15.65 4.18 4.12
C PRO A 240 -16.18 3.88 5.52
N LEU A 241 -17.51 3.94 5.72
CA LEU A 241 -18.14 3.65 7.02
C LEU A 241 -18.13 2.16 7.40
N GLN A 242 -17.90 1.28 6.43
CA GLN A 242 -17.79 -0.17 6.64
C GLN A 242 -16.34 -0.61 6.88
N ARG A 243 -15.38 0.30 6.75
CA ARG A 243 -13.97 -0.01 7.03
C ARG A 243 -13.75 -0.04 8.55
N PRO A 244 -12.95 -0.99 9.05
CA PRO A 244 -12.59 -1.02 10.46
C PRO A 244 -11.71 0.18 10.81
N THR A 245 -11.72 0.59 12.08
CA THR A 245 -10.69 1.48 12.62
C THR A 245 -9.34 0.76 12.70
N ALA A 246 -8.25 1.51 12.82
CA ALA A 246 -6.91 0.91 12.96
C ALA A 246 -6.79 0.06 14.24
N ASP A 247 -7.47 0.45 15.32
CA ASP A 247 -7.55 -0.34 16.56
C ASP A 247 -8.30 -1.67 16.35
N GLU A 248 -9.40 -1.67 15.58
CA GLU A 248 -10.10 -2.91 15.21
C GLU A 248 -9.26 -3.82 14.29
N VAL A 249 -8.41 -3.24 13.44
CA VAL A 249 -7.44 -4.01 12.64
C VAL A 249 -6.41 -4.68 13.55
N LEU A 250 -5.87 -3.98 14.55
CA LEU A 250 -4.96 -4.57 15.55
C LEU A 250 -5.61 -5.72 16.32
N LYS A 251 -6.90 -5.60 16.62
CA LYS A 251 -7.68 -6.62 17.35
C LYS A 251 -8.23 -7.73 16.45
N SER A 252 -7.91 -7.70 15.16
CA SER A 252 -8.42 -8.70 14.22
C SER A 252 -7.89 -10.11 14.51
N GLY A 253 -8.68 -11.11 14.16
CA GLY A 253 -8.26 -12.51 14.31
C GLY A 253 -7.01 -12.86 13.52
N TRP A 254 -6.76 -12.19 12.38
CA TRP A 254 -5.51 -12.41 11.64
C TRP A 254 -4.28 -11.92 12.43
N VAL A 255 -4.37 -10.71 12.99
CA VAL A 255 -3.27 -10.15 13.80
C VAL A 255 -3.04 -11.02 15.04
N ALA A 256 -4.10 -11.33 15.78
CA ALA A 256 -3.99 -12.07 17.04
C ALA A 256 -3.39 -13.48 16.87
N ASN A 257 -3.78 -14.22 15.84
CA ASN A 257 -3.42 -15.63 15.71
C ASN A 257 -2.12 -15.87 14.92
N TRP A 258 -1.73 -14.96 14.03
CA TRP A 258 -0.56 -15.18 13.16
C TRP A 258 0.50 -14.08 13.26
N ALA A 259 0.12 -12.81 13.45
CA ALA A 259 1.07 -11.72 13.33
C ALA A 259 1.66 -11.24 14.66
N MET A 260 0.87 -11.25 15.74
CA MET A 260 1.24 -10.66 17.03
C MET A 260 2.48 -11.33 17.66
N ASP A 261 2.56 -12.67 17.63
CA ASP A 261 3.72 -13.40 18.16
C ASP A 261 5.03 -13.00 17.45
N ASN A 262 4.99 -12.78 16.13
CA ASN A 262 6.17 -12.34 15.39
C ASN A 262 6.53 -10.89 15.74
N PHE A 263 5.54 -10.03 15.95
CA PHE A 263 5.74 -8.67 16.42
C PHE A 263 6.38 -8.64 17.82
N GLU A 264 5.86 -9.39 18.78
CA GLU A 264 6.43 -9.47 20.13
C GLU A 264 7.87 -9.99 20.13
N LYS A 265 8.16 -11.01 19.34
CA LYS A 265 9.52 -11.55 19.16
C LYS A 265 10.51 -10.54 18.58
N SER A 266 10.04 -9.56 17.80
CA SER A 266 10.91 -8.50 17.27
C SER A 266 11.55 -7.62 18.37
N PHE A 267 10.96 -7.56 19.56
CA PHE A 267 11.52 -6.80 20.69
C PHE A 267 12.47 -7.63 21.56
N ASN A 268 12.34 -8.96 21.56
CA ASN A 268 13.11 -9.82 22.45
C ASN A 268 14.59 -9.96 22.04
N GLY A 269 14.93 -9.70 20.78
CA GLY A 269 16.33 -9.62 20.32
C GLY A 269 17.09 -8.39 20.84
N ALA A 270 16.38 -7.35 21.30
CA ALA A 270 17.02 -6.12 21.80
C ALA A 270 17.51 -6.21 23.26
N ILE A 271 17.14 -7.28 23.99
CA ILE A 271 17.47 -7.45 25.43
C ILE A 271 18.71 -8.33 25.64
N SER A 272 19.13 -9.13 24.65
CA SER A 272 20.26 -10.06 24.80
C SER A 272 21.66 -9.43 24.70
N ASP A 273 21.78 -8.17 24.26
CA ASP A 273 23.08 -7.52 24.01
C ASP A 273 23.59 -6.62 25.15
N VAL A 274 22.95 -6.66 26.33
CA VAL A 274 23.48 -5.98 27.53
C VAL A 274 24.06 -7.00 28.49
N GLN A 275 25.19 -7.61 28.10
CA GLN A 275 26.13 -8.14 29.09
C GLN A 275 27.05 -6.99 29.52
N TYR A 276 26.89 -6.56 30.76
CA TYR A 276 27.87 -5.72 31.44
C TYR A 276 29.13 -6.57 31.68
N ASP A 277 30.20 -6.27 30.95
CA ASP A 277 31.57 -6.55 31.38
C ASP A 277 32.05 -5.44 32.33
#